data_AF-A0A521V085-F1
#
_entry.id   AF-A0A521V085-F1
#
_cell.length_a   1.000
_cell.length_b   1.000
_cell.length_c   1.000
_cell.angle_alpha   90.00
_cell.angle_beta   90.00
_cell.angle_gamma   90.00
#
_symmetry.space_group_name_H-M   'P 1'
#
loop_
_entity.id
_entity.type
_entity.pdbx_description
1 polymer ?
#
loop_
_entity_poly.entity_id
_entity_poly.type
_entity_poly.pdbx_seq_one_letter_code
_entity_poly.pdbx_strand_id
1 'polypeptide(L)'
;MRFLTAFARFTLTPMLLFLFSTALPAQATLDEKAALRSSQAAIGRQLGDYAFRDSRGRDVRLAQLRGQPLVVNFVYTGCFQVCPTTTKALALSVAAAERTVGPDKFRVATIGFNLPFDTPQAMKQFAKQQGVTASNWLFLTPDAETLPQLLSDFGFSYEQTSAGYDHLLQASIVDAGGRIYRQLYGESFAAPQFVGPIVELLANAPRPLADVAGLFEQAKLLCTVYDPSSGRYRVNYAVVIELIVGATIFLVGIPVLIFEWRRRRRTQRPAASG
;
A
#
# COMPACT_ATOMS: atom_id res chain seq x y z
N MET A 1 78.70 52.91 -51.95
CA MET A 1 78.28 51.50 -51.97
C MET A 1 78.45 50.88 -50.59
N ARG A 2 77.44 50.95 -49.72
CA ARG A 2 77.26 50.08 -48.53
C ARG A 2 75.78 50.11 -48.13
N PHE A 3 75.02 49.10 -48.51
CA PHE A 3 73.67 48.85 -48.01
C PHE A 3 73.73 47.62 -47.09
N LEU A 4 73.42 47.82 -45.81
CA LEU A 4 73.19 46.75 -44.83
C LEU A 4 71.70 46.37 -44.88
N THR A 5 71.42 45.09 -45.14
CA THR A 5 70.08 44.50 -45.07
C THR A 5 69.82 43.93 -43.68
N ALA A 6 68.70 44.33 -43.07
CA ALA A 6 68.24 43.87 -41.77
C ALA A 6 67.38 42.59 -41.93
N PHE A 7 67.74 41.52 -41.22
CA PHE A 7 66.95 40.29 -41.11
C PHE A 7 65.94 40.43 -39.95
N ALA A 8 64.64 40.46 -40.28
CA ALA A 8 63.56 40.38 -39.31
C ALA A 8 63.33 38.92 -38.86
N ARG A 9 63.38 38.68 -37.55
CA ARG A 9 63.09 37.38 -36.93
C ARG A 9 61.58 37.21 -36.75
N PHE A 10 60.99 36.24 -37.45
CA PHE A 10 59.60 35.82 -37.29
C PHE A 10 59.52 34.81 -36.14
N THR A 11 58.93 35.20 -35.01
CA THR A 11 58.65 34.31 -33.87
C THR A 11 57.30 33.61 -34.07
N LEU A 12 57.32 32.31 -34.34
CA LEU A 12 56.14 31.44 -34.28
C LEU A 12 55.67 31.29 -32.83
N THR A 13 54.43 31.70 -32.55
CA THR A 13 53.77 31.43 -31.25
C THR A 13 52.81 30.24 -31.46
N PRO A 14 52.94 29.13 -30.70
CA PRO A 14 52.03 28.00 -30.85
C PRO A 14 50.68 28.33 -30.20
N MET A 15 49.63 28.34 -30.99
CA MET A 15 48.24 28.53 -30.57
C MET A 15 47.78 27.28 -29.81
N LEU A 16 47.79 27.37 -28.47
CA LEU A 16 47.31 26.32 -27.57
C LEU A 16 45.78 26.21 -27.68
N LEU A 17 45.29 25.20 -28.40
CA LEU A 17 43.88 24.80 -28.41
C LEU A 17 43.53 24.20 -27.03
N PHE A 18 43.03 25.04 -26.12
CA PHE A 18 42.39 24.58 -24.89
C PHE A 18 41.08 23.85 -25.24
N LEU A 19 41.13 22.52 -25.27
CA LEU A 19 39.95 21.66 -25.24
C LEU A 19 39.29 21.82 -23.87
N PHE A 20 38.32 22.74 -23.77
CA PHE A 20 37.39 22.79 -22.65
C PHE A 20 36.49 21.55 -22.73
N SER A 21 36.93 20.48 -22.08
CA SER A 21 36.09 19.31 -21.77
C SER A 21 35.05 19.75 -20.74
N THR A 22 33.94 20.30 -21.22
CA THR A 22 32.79 20.59 -20.37
C THR A 22 32.17 19.24 -20.00
N ALA A 23 32.45 18.77 -18.79
CA ALA A 23 31.73 17.65 -18.22
C ALA A 23 30.24 18.01 -18.21
N LEU A 24 29.44 17.32 -19.03
CA LEU A 24 27.99 17.42 -18.97
C LEU A 24 27.56 17.12 -17.53
N PRO A 25 26.70 17.95 -16.92
CA PRO A 25 26.20 17.65 -15.58
C PRO A 25 25.52 16.28 -15.61
N ALA A 26 25.93 15.41 -14.69
CA ALA A 26 25.26 14.13 -14.47
C ALA A 26 23.78 14.43 -14.19
N GLN A 27 22.89 13.80 -14.97
CA GLN A 27 21.45 13.88 -14.74
C GLN A 27 21.16 13.41 -13.31
N ALA A 28 20.36 14.17 -12.56
CA ALA A 28 19.94 13.77 -11.23
C ALA A 28 19.09 12.50 -11.35
N THR A 29 19.63 11.36 -10.95
CA THR A 29 18.91 10.09 -10.85
C THR A 29 18.52 9.87 -9.41
N LEU A 30 17.32 9.36 -9.15
CA LEU A 30 16.88 9.04 -7.80
C LEU A 30 17.84 8.01 -7.17
N ASP A 31 18.35 8.28 -5.97
CA ASP A 31 19.04 7.25 -5.17
C ASP A 31 18.00 6.25 -4.65
N GLU A 32 17.80 5.17 -5.39
CA GLU A 32 16.85 4.11 -5.06
C GLU A 32 17.07 3.51 -3.66
N LYS A 33 18.33 3.40 -3.20
CA LYS A 33 18.63 2.84 -1.87
C LYS A 33 18.23 3.82 -0.78
N ALA A 34 18.49 5.11 -0.96
CA ALA A 34 18.04 6.13 -0.03
C ALA A 34 16.50 6.26 -0.03
N ALA A 35 15.86 6.24 -1.19
CA ALA A 35 14.40 6.24 -1.32
C ALA A 35 13.77 5.03 -0.60
N LEU A 36 14.31 3.83 -0.81
CA LEU A 36 13.84 2.62 -0.14
C LEU A 36 14.00 2.69 1.38
N ARG A 37 15.15 3.16 1.88
CA ARG A 37 15.35 3.36 3.32
C ARG A 37 14.34 4.35 3.91
N SER A 38 14.08 5.44 3.21
CA SER A 38 13.13 6.47 3.65
C SER A 38 11.71 5.93 3.71
N SER A 39 11.31 5.16 2.69
CA SER A 39 10.02 4.45 2.64
C SER A 39 9.87 3.44 3.77
N GLN A 40 10.88 2.61 4.01
CA GLN A 40 10.87 1.61 5.07
C GLN A 40 10.83 2.25 6.46
N ALA A 41 11.53 3.38 6.66
CA ALA A 41 11.51 4.13 7.91
C ALA A 41 10.13 4.73 8.24
N ALA A 42 9.24 4.87 7.24
CA ALA A 42 7.87 5.32 7.46
C ALA A 42 6.95 4.23 8.04
N ILE A 43 7.34 2.96 8.02
CA ILE A 43 6.53 1.86 8.58
C ILE A 43 6.33 2.08 10.09
N GLY A 44 5.07 2.00 10.54
CA GLY A 44 4.65 2.27 11.93
C GLY A 44 4.32 3.74 12.22
N ARG A 45 4.64 4.66 11.31
CA ARG A 45 4.34 6.09 11.46
C ARG A 45 2.84 6.33 11.48
N GLN A 46 2.40 7.15 12.44
CA GLN A 46 1.04 7.69 12.48
C GLN A 46 0.92 8.84 11.49
N LEU A 47 0.01 8.73 10.54
CA LEU A 47 -0.24 9.78 9.56
C LEU A 47 -1.01 10.94 10.21
N GLY A 48 -0.64 12.17 9.79
CA GLY A 48 -1.40 13.38 10.07
C GLY A 48 -2.79 13.37 9.44
N ASP A 49 -3.47 14.52 9.48
CA ASP A 49 -4.70 14.74 8.73
C ASP A 49 -4.43 15.73 7.59
N TYR A 50 -4.63 15.26 6.36
CA TYR A 50 -4.34 16.00 5.13
C TYR A 50 -5.63 16.28 4.37
N ALA A 51 -5.69 17.44 3.73
CA ALA A 51 -6.82 17.84 2.89
C ALA A 51 -6.54 17.48 1.42
N PHE A 52 -7.57 16.99 0.76
CA PHE A 52 -7.57 16.65 -0.64
C PHE A 52 -8.84 17.15 -1.31
N ARG A 53 -8.78 17.25 -2.64
CA ARG A 53 -9.97 17.24 -3.49
C ARG A 53 -10.08 15.94 -4.25
N ASP A 54 -11.27 15.34 -4.22
CA ASP A 54 -11.54 14.16 -5.05
C ASP A 54 -11.78 14.55 -6.52
N SER A 55 -11.86 13.53 -7.39
CA SER A 55 -12.15 13.68 -8.83
C SER A 55 -13.49 14.35 -9.17
N ARG A 56 -14.35 14.60 -8.18
CA ARG A 56 -15.61 15.35 -8.29
C ARG A 56 -15.52 16.76 -7.72
N GLY A 57 -14.35 17.17 -7.22
CA GLY A 57 -14.11 18.47 -6.60
C GLY A 57 -14.60 18.56 -5.15
N ARG A 58 -14.95 17.44 -4.51
CA ARG A 58 -15.36 17.42 -3.10
C ARG A 58 -14.13 17.41 -2.20
N ASP A 59 -14.20 18.16 -1.11
CA ASP A 59 -13.16 18.15 -0.10
C ASP A 59 -13.19 16.83 0.68
N VAL A 60 -12.04 16.18 0.78
CA VAL A 60 -11.83 14.91 1.49
C VAL A 60 -10.68 15.10 2.46
N ARG A 61 -10.83 14.57 3.68
CA ARG A 61 -9.77 14.56 4.69
C ARG A 61 -9.22 13.16 4.86
N LEU A 62 -7.92 13.00 5.09
CA LEU A 62 -7.33 11.69 5.35
C LEU A 62 -8.00 11.00 6.54
N ALA A 63 -8.37 11.76 7.57
CA ALA A 63 -9.09 11.26 8.73
C ALA A 63 -10.44 10.62 8.39
N GLN A 64 -11.12 11.07 7.32
CA GLN A 64 -12.39 10.47 6.86
C GLN A 64 -12.19 9.10 6.20
N LEU A 65 -10.97 8.75 5.81
CA LEU A 65 -10.64 7.47 5.21
C LEU A 65 -10.24 6.41 6.25
N ARG A 66 -10.11 6.81 7.52
CA ARG A 66 -9.83 5.92 8.66
C ARG A 66 -11.03 5.01 8.98
N GLY A 67 -10.84 4.08 9.91
CA GLY A 67 -11.84 3.09 10.33
C GLY A 67 -11.79 1.77 9.54
N GLN A 68 -11.03 1.72 8.45
CA GLN A 68 -10.75 0.52 7.69
C GLN A 68 -9.36 0.60 7.05
N PRO A 69 -8.76 -0.53 6.63
CA PRO A 69 -7.51 -0.51 5.89
C PRO A 69 -7.60 0.41 4.67
N LEU A 70 -6.55 1.19 4.46
CA LEU A 70 -6.41 2.13 3.34
C LEU A 70 -5.14 1.80 2.56
N VAL A 71 -5.28 1.59 1.27
CA VAL A 71 -4.16 1.46 0.33
C VAL A 71 -3.92 2.83 -0.30
N VAL A 72 -2.70 3.34 -0.22
CA VAL A 72 -2.30 4.63 -0.80
C VAL A 72 -1.26 4.39 -1.88
N ASN A 73 -1.43 5.01 -3.04
CA ASN A 73 -0.44 5.02 -4.11
C ASN A 73 -0.28 6.45 -4.65
N PHE A 74 0.96 6.86 -4.94
CA PHE A 74 1.26 8.16 -5.52
C PHE A 74 1.47 8.02 -7.02
N VAL A 75 0.88 8.94 -7.78
CA VAL A 75 0.99 8.99 -9.24
C VAL A 75 1.21 10.42 -9.68
N TYR A 76 1.65 10.60 -10.91
CA TYR A 76 1.47 11.86 -11.62
C TYR A 76 0.82 11.60 -12.96
N THR A 77 -0.17 12.41 -13.31
CA THR A 77 -1.05 12.16 -14.46
C THR A 77 -0.34 12.35 -15.80
N GLY A 78 0.77 13.09 -15.81
CA GLY A 78 1.64 13.27 -16.98
C GLY A 78 2.56 12.08 -17.30
N CYS A 79 2.56 11.01 -16.50
CA CYS A 79 3.39 9.84 -16.77
C CYS A 79 2.78 8.96 -17.88
N PHE A 80 3.54 8.71 -18.94
CA PHE A 80 3.03 7.98 -20.10
C PHE A 80 3.20 6.46 -20.03
N GLN A 81 4.10 5.94 -19.19
CA GLN A 81 4.45 4.51 -19.20
C GLN A 81 4.25 3.83 -17.84
N VAL A 82 4.96 4.30 -16.82
CA VAL A 82 5.05 3.56 -15.55
C VAL A 82 3.78 3.69 -14.71
N CYS A 83 3.26 4.92 -14.49
CA CYS A 83 2.04 5.09 -13.68
C CYS A 83 0.79 4.40 -14.26
N PRO A 84 0.52 4.42 -15.58
CA PRO A 84 -0.57 3.65 -16.17
C PRO A 84 -0.43 2.13 -15.90
N THR A 85 0.78 1.61 -16.06
CA THR A 85 1.07 0.18 -15.88
C THR A 85 0.91 -0.25 -14.43
N THR A 86 1.48 0.51 -13.48
CA THR A 86 1.38 0.23 -12.05
C THR A 86 -0.05 0.37 -11.54
N THR A 87 -0.81 1.36 -12.04
CA THR A 87 -2.22 1.54 -11.68
C THR A 87 -3.09 0.37 -12.15
N LYS A 88 -2.85 -0.16 -13.36
CA LYS A 88 -3.54 -1.36 -13.84
C LYS A 88 -3.17 -2.60 -13.03
N ALA A 89 -1.90 -2.78 -12.69
CA ALA A 89 -1.46 -3.89 -11.83
C ALA A 89 -2.07 -3.79 -10.42
N LEU A 90 -2.14 -2.59 -9.86
CA LEU A 90 -2.85 -2.33 -8.61
C LEU A 90 -4.33 -2.68 -8.73
N ALA A 91 -4.99 -2.36 -9.85
CA ALA A 91 -6.39 -2.69 -10.05
C ALA A 91 -6.67 -4.21 -10.05
N LEU A 92 -5.77 -5.02 -10.60
CA LEU A 92 -5.86 -6.47 -10.51
C LEU A 92 -5.75 -6.96 -9.06
N SER A 93 -4.88 -6.34 -8.28
CA SER A 93 -4.64 -6.68 -6.87
C SER A 93 -5.83 -6.28 -5.99
N VAL A 94 -6.38 -5.09 -6.22
CA VAL A 94 -7.62 -4.60 -5.61
C VAL A 94 -8.76 -5.57 -5.93
N ALA A 95 -8.99 -5.92 -7.19
CA ALA A 95 -10.05 -6.86 -7.56
C ALA A 95 -9.88 -8.26 -6.95
N ALA A 96 -8.64 -8.69 -6.67
CA ALA A 96 -8.39 -9.94 -5.95
C ALA A 96 -8.71 -9.82 -4.45
N ALA A 97 -8.34 -8.69 -3.83
CA ALA A 97 -8.71 -8.39 -2.45
C ALA A 97 -10.23 -8.29 -2.27
N GLU A 98 -10.94 -7.59 -3.17
CA GLU A 98 -12.39 -7.46 -3.16
C GLU A 98 -13.10 -8.82 -3.23
N ARG A 99 -12.58 -9.75 -4.05
CA ARG A 99 -13.09 -11.14 -4.12
C ARG A 99 -12.85 -11.93 -2.83
N THR A 100 -11.83 -11.55 -2.05
CA THR A 100 -11.43 -12.27 -0.82
C THR A 100 -12.16 -11.74 0.40
N VAL A 101 -12.14 -10.42 0.61
CA VAL A 101 -12.65 -9.77 1.82
C VAL A 101 -13.93 -8.96 1.59
N GLY A 102 -14.24 -8.59 0.36
CA GLY A 102 -15.36 -7.72 -0.01
C GLY A 102 -14.92 -6.27 -0.30
N PRO A 103 -15.63 -5.55 -1.20
CA PRO A 103 -15.24 -4.21 -1.64
C PRO A 103 -15.35 -3.13 -0.56
N ASP A 104 -16.26 -3.29 0.40
CA ASP A 104 -16.50 -2.34 1.48
C ASP A 104 -15.62 -2.57 2.73
N LYS A 105 -14.59 -3.43 2.63
CA LYS A 105 -13.69 -3.73 3.75
C LYS A 105 -12.39 -2.94 3.75
N PHE A 106 -12.08 -2.23 2.66
CA PHE A 106 -10.89 -1.39 2.55
C PHE A 106 -11.14 -0.25 1.57
N ARG A 107 -10.28 0.78 1.61
CA ARG A 107 -10.29 1.87 0.62
C ARG A 107 -8.99 1.89 -0.16
N VAL A 108 -9.03 2.49 -1.33
CA VAL A 108 -7.84 2.80 -2.13
C VAL A 108 -7.83 4.30 -2.40
N ALA A 109 -6.68 4.95 -2.22
CA ALA A 109 -6.47 6.35 -2.53
C ALA A 109 -5.26 6.49 -3.46
N THR A 110 -5.51 6.94 -4.68
CA THR A 110 -4.46 7.33 -5.63
C THR A 110 -4.29 8.84 -5.57
N ILE A 111 -3.11 9.30 -5.15
CA ILE A 111 -2.82 10.71 -4.88
C ILE A 111 -1.89 11.26 -5.95
N GLY A 112 -2.27 12.37 -6.57
CA GLY A 112 -1.43 13.11 -7.53
C GLY A 112 -0.34 13.89 -6.82
N PHE A 113 0.93 13.77 -7.21
CA PHE A 113 2.03 14.51 -6.58
C PHE A 113 2.63 15.62 -7.47
N ASN A 114 2.26 15.71 -8.74
CA ASN A 114 2.76 16.74 -9.66
C ASN A 114 1.82 17.94 -9.70
N LEU A 115 1.88 18.79 -8.67
CA LEU A 115 1.12 20.04 -8.63
C LEU A 115 1.88 21.17 -9.36
N PRO A 116 1.18 22.07 -10.07
CA PRO A 116 -0.28 22.25 -10.12
C PRO A 116 -1.00 21.41 -11.20
N PHE A 117 -0.33 20.49 -11.89
CA PHE A 117 -0.86 19.78 -13.05
C PHE A 117 -1.84 18.65 -12.71
N ASP A 118 -1.64 17.96 -11.59
CA ASP A 118 -2.50 16.88 -11.09
C ASP A 118 -3.79 17.40 -10.45
N THR A 119 -4.53 18.23 -11.19
CA THR A 119 -5.83 18.77 -10.80
C THR A 119 -6.88 17.67 -10.59
N PRO A 120 -7.99 17.95 -9.89
CA PRO A 120 -9.10 17.01 -9.76
C PRO A 120 -9.61 16.46 -11.11
N GLN A 121 -9.60 17.30 -12.15
CA GLN A 121 -9.99 16.92 -13.50
C GLN A 121 -8.97 15.99 -14.16
N ALA A 122 -7.67 16.27 -14.02
CA ALA A 122 -6.61 15.41 -14.53
C ALA A 122 -6.65 14.03 -13.85
N MET A 123 -6.82 14.01 -12.52
CA MET A 123 -6.96 12.77 -11.73
C MET A 123 -8.21 11.97 -12.13
N LYS A 124 -9.33 12.65 -12.44
CA LYS A 124 -10.54 12.00 -12.99
C LYS A 124 -10.28 11.36 -14.36
N GLN A 125 -9.58 12.07 -15.24
CA GLN A 125 -9.26 11.59 -16.59
C GLN A 125 -8.31 10.40 -16.52
N PHE A 126 -7.29 10.46 -15.67
CA PHE A 126 -6.36 9.37 -15.42
C PHE A 126 -7.09 8.11 -14.94
N ALA A 127 -7.97 8.22 -13.94
CA ALA A 127 -8.80 7.11 -13.46
C ALA A 127 -9.62 6.47 -14.58
N LYS A 128 -10.27 7.30 -15.41
CA LYS A 128 -11.07 6.85 -16.56
C LYS A 128 -10.21 6.11 -17.61
N GLN A 129 -9.03 6.64 -17.93
CA GLN A 129 -8.11 6.03 -18.90
C GLN A 129 -7.58 4.68 -18.42
N GLN A 130 -7.41 4.50 -17.11
CA GLN A 130 -6.99 3.22 -16.53
C GLN A 130 -8.17 2.25 -16.29
N GLY A 131 -9.40 2.65 -16.60
CA GLY A 131 -10.59 1.80 -16.45
C GLY A 131 -11.00 1.55 -15.00
N VAL A 132 -10.56 2.40 -14.05
CA VAL A 132 -10.88 2.25 -12.64
C VAL A 132 -12.27 2.80 -12.35
N THR A 133 -13.17 1.92 -11.88
CA THR A 133 -14.59 2.24 -11.61
C THR A 133 -15.04 1.91 -10.20
N ALA A 134 -14.15 1.35 -9.37
CA ALA A 134 -14.46 0.87 -8.04
C ALA A 134 -14.85 2.02 -7.10
N SER A 135 -15.96 1.90 -6.38
CA SER A 135 -16.51 2.95 -5.49
C SER A 135 -15.67 3.19 -4.24
N ASN A 136 -14.89 2.19 -3.82
CA ASN A 136 -13.94 2.25 -2.70
C ASN A 136 -12.60 2.89 -3.10
N TRP A 137 -12.40 3.25 -4.37
CA TRP A 137 -11.17 3.82 -4.89
C TRP A 137 -11.33 5.30 -5.25
N LEU A 138 -10.59 6.15 -4.52
CA LEU A 138 -10.57 7.59 -4.71
C LEU A 138 -9.31 8.03 -5.45
N PHE A 139 -9.47 8.98 -6.35
CA PHE A 139 -8.37 9.71 -6.98
C PHE A 139 -8.39 11.12 -6.42
N LEU A 140 -7.28 11.52 -5.81
CA LEU A 140 -7.17 12.66 -4.92
C LEU A 140 -6.08 13.62 -5.37
N THR A 141 -6.40 14.90 -5.35
CA THR A 141 -5.44 16.00 -5.51
C THR A 141 -5.16 16.58 -4.11
N PRO A 142 -3.92 16.51 -3.60
CA PRO A 142 -3.58 17.08 -2.30
C PRO A 142 -3.50 18.61 -2.37
N ASP A 143 -3.54 19.23 -1.20
CA ASP A 143 -3.18 20.64 -1.06
C ASP A 143 -1.66 20.84 -1.27
N ALA A 144 -1.30 21.86 -2.07
CA ALA A 144 0.07 22.12 -2.47
C ALA A 144 0.98 22.46 -1.28
N GLU A 145 0.45 23.16 -0.28
CA GLU A 145 1.20 23.55 0.91
C GLU A 145 1.58 22.36 1.78
N THR A 146 0.72 21.33 1.83
CA THR A 146 0.91 20.15 2.69
C THR A 146 1.55 18.96 1.97
N LEU A 147 1.67 19.01 0.64
CA LEU A 147 2.21 17.94 -0.18
C LEU A 147 3.62 17.48 0.27
N PRO A 148 4.61 18.37 0.54
CA PRO A 148 5.94 17.90 0.96
C PRO A 148 5.90 17.09 2.27
N GLN A 149 5.09 17.52 3.23
CA GLN A 149 4.92 16.82 4.50
C GLN A 149 4.18 15.48 4.30
N LEU A 150 3.15 15.46 3.46
CA LEU A 150 2.44 14.24 3.08
C LEU A 150 3.40 13.20 2.49
N LEU A 151 4.21 13.59 1.51
CA LEU A 151 5.17 12.67 0.89
C LEU A 151 6.21 12.17 1.90
N SER A 152 6.71 13.07 2.77
CA SER A 152 7.64 12.72 3.84
C SER A 152 7.04 11.72 4.84
N ASP A 153 5.79 11.92 5.25
CA ASP A 153 5.06 11.02 6.15
C ASP A 153 4.96 9.61 5.55
N PHE A 154 4.69 9.50 4.26
CA PHE A 154 4.66 8.23 3.53
C PHE A 154 6.04 7.68 3.15
N GLY A 155 7.11 8.42 3.40
CA GLY A 155 8.47 8.08 2.95
C GLY A 155 8.58 7.95 1.43
N PHE A 156 7.74 8.70 0.70
CA PHE A 156 7.76 8.75 -0.76
C PHE A 156 8.83 9.73 -1.23
N SER A 157 9.66 9.30 -2.18
CA SER A 157 10.72 10.12 -2.76
C SER A 157 10.62 10.11 -4.28
N TYR A 158 10.87 11.25 -4.87
CA TYR A 158 10.91 11.46 -6.31
C TYR A 158 12.01 12.47 -6.67
N GLU A 159 12.52 12.37 -7.88
CA GLU A 159 13.47 13.30 -8.49
C GLU A 159 12.97 13.72 -9.86
N GLN A 160 13.20 14.98 -10.21
CA GLN A 160 12.82 15.49 -11.53
C GLN A 160 13.91 15.16 -12.55
N THR A 161 13.51 14.62 -13.69
CA THR A 161 14.41 14.25 -14.79
C THR A 161 13.98 14.93 -16.09
N SER A 162 14.81 14.86 -17.13
CA SER A 162 14.46 15.37 -18.47
C SER A 162 13.29 14.60 -19.11
N ALA A 163 12.98 13.39 -18.63
CA ALA A 163 11.89 12.56 -19.10
C ALA A 163 10.64 12.64 -18.21
N GLY A 164 10.64 13.46 -17.16
CA GLY A 164 9.53 13.61 -16.21
C GLY A 164 10.00 13.50 -14.76
N TYR A 165 9.55 12.45 -14.07
CA TYR A 165 9.93 12.17 -12.68
C TYR A 165 10.35 10.72 -12.51
N ASP A 166 11.49 10.51 -11.87
CA ASP A 166 11.89 9.22 -11.31
C ASP A 166 11.36 9.16 -9.88
N HIS A 167 10.59 8.13 -9.54
CA HIS A 167 10.05 7.98 -8.20
C HIS A 167 10.03 6.52 -7.77
N LEU A 168 10.04 6.30 -6.47
CA LEU A 168 9.93 4.94 -5.93
C LEU A 168 8.55 4.36 -6.30
N LEU A 169 8.54 3.18 -6.91
CA LEU A 169 7.31 2.44 -7.18
C LEU A 169 6.84 1.79 -5.89
N GLN A 170 5.98 2.50 -5.16
CA GLN A 170 5.47 2.03 -3.88
C GLN A 170 3.96 2.20 -3.74
N ALA A 171 3.34 1.26 -3.02
CA ALA A 171 2.00 1.43 -2.46
C ALA A 171 2.06 1.18 -0.94
N SER A 172 1.41 2.03 -0.17
CA SER A 172 1.39 1.96 1.29
C SER A 172 0.07 1.37 1.78
N ILE A 173 0.14 0.35 2.63
CA ILE A 173 -1.02 -0.16 3.36
C ILE A 173 -1.05 0.50 4.73
N VAL A 174 -2.14 1.19 5.02
CA VAL A 174 -2.40 1.92 6.26
C VAL A 174 -3.50 1.19 7.03
N ASP A 175 -3.32 1.05 8.34
CA ASP A 175 -4.32 0.44 9.20
C ASP A 175 -5.55 1.35 9.43
N ALA A 176 -6.58 0.81 10.09
CA ALA A 176 -7.80 1.56 10.41
C ALA A 176 -7.56 2.78 11.33
N GLY A 177 -6.45 2.82 12.08
CA GLY A 177 -6.05 3.92 12.94
C GLY A 177 -5.25 5.02 12.22
N GLY A 178 -4.86 4.79 10.96
CA GLY A 178 -4.04 5.73 10.20
C GLY A 178 -2.53 5.54 10.40
N ARG A 179 -2.07 4.35 10.81
CA ARG A 179 -0.63 4.02 10.86
C ARG A 179 -0.21 3.23 9.64
N ILE A 180 0.98 3.51 9.12
CA ILE A 180 1.55 2.75 7.99
C ILE A 180 1.88 1.33 8.47
N TYR A 181 1.18 0.33 7.94
CA TYR A 181 1.37 -1.07 8.30
C TYR A 181 2.43 -1.76 7.45
N ARG A 182 2.38 -1.54 6.13
CA ARG A 182 3.30 -2.12 5.15
C ARG A 182 3.54 -1.17 3.98
N GLN A 183 4.72 -1.28 3.40
CA GLN A 183 5.07 -0.69 2.10
C GLN A 183 5.24 -1.83 1.10
N LEU A 184 4.61 -1.70 -0.05
CA LEU A 184 4.74 -2.61 -1.18
C LEU A 184 5.58 -1.94 -2.25
N TYR A 185 6.43 -2.69 -2.93
CA TYR A 185 7.35 -2.15 -3.93
C TYR A 185 7.24 -2.86 -5.27
N GLY A 186 7.54 -2.14 -6.35
CA GLY A 186 7.64 -2.67 -7.70
C GLY A 186 6.46 -2.33 -8.61
N GLU A 187 6.50 -2.85 -9.83
CA GLU A 187 5.52 -2.56 -10.88
C GLU A 187 4.22 -3.37 -10.75
N SER A 188 4.28 -4.48 -10.01
CA SER A 188 3.13 -5.34 -9.74
C SER A 188 3.13 -5.77 -8.29
N PHE A 189 1.94 -5.81 -7.70
CA PHE A 189 1.77 -6.25 -6.32
C PHE A 189 1.23 -7.68 -6.35
N ALA A 190 2.07 -8.66 -6.03
CA ALA A 190 1.62 -10.05 -6.00
C ALA A 190 0.49 -10.21 -4.97
N ALA A 191 -0.49 -11.07 -5.28
CA ALA A 191 -1.68 -11.23 -4.43
C ALA A 191 -1.35 -11.50 -2.94
N PRO A 192 -0.35 -12.33 -2.56
CA PRO A 192 0.03 -12.50 -1.16
C PRO A 192 0.49 -11.21 -0.47
N GLN A 193 1.27 -10.40 -1.19
CA GLN A 193 1.85 -9.17 -0.66
C GLN A 193 0.78 -8.08 -0.49
N PHE A 194 -0.28 -8.11 -1.30
CA PHE A 194 -1.36 -7.14 -1.24
C PHE A 194 -2.52 -7.59 -0.34
N VAL A 195 -3.08 -8.77 -0.60
CA VAL A 195 -4.29 -9.27 0.07
C VAL A 195 -3.98 -9.74 1.49
N GLY A 196 -2.80 -10.36 1.71
CA GLY A 196 -2.40 -10.88 3.02
C GLY A 196 -2.45 -9.84 4.13
N PRO A 197 -1.74 -8.69 4.01
CA PRO A 197 -1.78 -7.63 5.00
C PRO A 197 -3.18 -7.06 5.25
N ILE A 198 -4.04 -6.98 4.22
CA ILE A 198 -5.43 -6.52 4.38
C ILE A 198 -6.22 -7.54 5.22
N VAL A 199 -6.08 -8.84 4.93
CA VAL A 199 -6.73 -9.90 5.72
C VAL A 199 -6.24 -9.87 7.17
N GLU A 200 -4.94 -9.71 7.40
CA GLU A 200 -4.35 -9.60 8.75
C GLU A 200 -4.91 -8.40 9.53
N LEU A 201 -4.98 -7.22 8.91
CA LEU A 201 -5.57 -6.03 9.53
C LEU A 201 -7.05 -6.22 9.85
N LEU A 202 -7.80 -6.86 8.95
CA LEU A 202 -9.23 -7.13 9.16
C LEU A 202 -9.50 -8.21 10.21
N ALA A 203 -8.61 -9.20 10.34
CA ALA A 203 -8.70 -10.27 11.32
C ALA A 203 -8.39 -9.76 12.75
N ASN A 204 -7.46 -8.80 12.87
CA ASN A 204 -7.05 -8.21 14.15
C ASN A 204 -7.90 -7.00 14.57
N ALA A 205 -8.81 -6.53 13.71
CA ALA A 205 -9.69 -5.41 14.04
C ALA A 205 -10.67 -5.81 15.17
N PRO A 206 -10.83 -4.98 16.23
CA PRO A 206 -11.84 -5.22 17.26
C PRO A 206 -13.24 -5.21 16.63
N ARG A 207 -13.90 -6.38 16.61
CA ARG A 207 -15.28 -6.49 16.13
C ARG A 207 -16.22 -6.64 17.32
N PRO A 208 -17.37 -5.94 17.33
CA PRO A 208 -18.42 -6.26 18.27
C PRO A 208 -18.90 -7.69 17.95
N LEU A 209 -18.50 -8.65 18.80
CA LEU A 209 -18.97 -10.06 18.78
C LEU A 209 -20.45 -10.18 19.17
N ALA A 210 -21.21 -9.09 19.10
CA ALA A 210 -22.57 -8.98 19.59
C ALA A 210 -23.58 -9.75 18.72
N ASP A 211 -23.20 -10.18 17.51
CA ASP A 211 -24.07 -10.92 16.58
C ASP A 211 -23.37 -12.11 15.92
N VAL A 212 -24.15 -13.16 15.61
CA VAL A 212 -23.69 -14.42 14.99
C VAL A 212 -23.08 -14.21 13.61
N ALA A 213 -23.55 -13.19 12.86
CA ALA A 213 -22.98 -12.82 11.57
C ALA A 213 -21.53 -12.30 11.71
N GLY A 214 -21.26 -11.51 12.76
CA GLY A 214 -19.92 -10.99 13.04
C GLY A 214 -18.93 -12.09 13.38
N LEU A 215 -19.37 -13.08 14.17
CA LEU A 215 -18.57 -14.25 14.52
C LEU A 215 -18.24 -15.11 13.29
N PHE A 216 -19.22 -15.33 12.41
CA PHE A 216 -19.01 -16.08 11.17
C PHE A 216 -18.01 -15.39 10.24
N GLU A 217 -18.09 -14.07 10.08
CA GLU A 217 -17.13 -13.30 9.27
C GLU A 217 -15.71 -13.34 9.84
N GLN A 218 -15.58 -13.32 11.17
CA GLN A 218 -14.28 -13.45 11.82
C GLN A 218 -13.70 -14.86 11.66
N ALA A 219 -14.51 -15.90 11.83
CA ALA A 219 -14.12 -17.28 11.57
C ALA A 219 -13.70 -17.48 10.10
N LYS A 220 -14.46 -16.93 9.15
CA LYS A 220 -14.16 -16.99 7.71
C LYS A 220 -12.78 -16.39 7.40
N LEU A 221 -12.48 -15.21 7.93
CA LEU A 221 -11.18 -14.57 7.71
C LEU A 221 -10.01 -15.38 8.29
N LEU A 222 -10.18 -15.94 9.48
CA LEU A 222 -9.17 -16.80 10.12
C LEU A 222 -8.99 -18.14 9.39
N CYS A 223 -10.04 -18.65 8.75
CA CYS A 223 -10.01 -19.92 8.00
C CYS A 223 -9.65 -19.74 6.52
N THR A 224 -9.40 -18.50 6.06
CA THR A 224 -9.02 -18.24 4.66
C THR A 224 -7.50 -18.38 4.51
N VAL A 225 -7.06 -19.28 3.63
CA VAL A 225 -5.64 -19.57 3.40
C VAL A 225 -5.28 -19.25 1.95
N TYR A 226 -4.06 -18.74 1.73
CA TYR A 226 -3.51 -18.53 0.39
C TYR A 226 -3.11 -19.86 -0.26
N ASP A 227 -3.65 -20.15 -1.43
CA ASP A 227 -3.28 -21.32 -2.24
C ASP A 227 -2.32 -20.90 -3.39
N PRO A 228 -1.04 -21.27 -3.34
CA PRO A 228 -0.05 -20.89 -4.34
C PRO A 228 -0.27 -21.56 -5.70
N SER A 229 -0.99 -22.68 -5.77
CA SER A 229 -1.26 -23.39 -7.03
C SER A 229 -2.31 -22.68 -7.89
N SER A 230 -3.28 -22.02 -7.25
CA SER A 230 -4.35 -21.28 -7.91
C SER A 230 -4.19 -19.77 -7.86
N GLY A 231 -3.22 -19.26 -7.09
CA GLY A 231 -2.94 -17.83 -6.90
C GLY A 231 -4.07 -17.07 -6.20
N ARG A 232 -4.91 -17.78 -5.45
CA ARG A 232 -6.15 -17.24 -4.84
C ARG A 232 -6.25 -17.62 -3.37
N TYR A 233 -6.95 -16.78 -2.63
CA TYR A 233 -7.35 -17.08 -1.26
C TYR A 233 -8.63 -17.94 -1.29
N ARG A 234 -8.63 -19.05 -0.54
CA ARG A 234 -9.79 -19.96 -0.44
C ARG A 234 -10.07 -20.28 1.03
N VAL A 235 -11.34 -20.54 1.34
CA VAL A 235 -11.72 -21.02 2.66
C VAL A 235 -11.21 -22.45 2.82
N ASN A 236 -10.41 -22.71 3.85
CA ASN A 236 -9.98 -24.05 4.19
C ASN A 236 -11.08 -24.75 5.00
N TYR A 237 -11.88 -25.57 4.33
CA TYR A 237 -12.97 -26.32 4.98
C TYR A 237 -12.48 -27.29 6.04
N ALA A 238 -11.23 -27.76 6.00
CA ALA A 238 -10.69 -28.62 7.07
C ALA A 238 -10.68 -27.88 8.41
N VAL A 239 -10.20 -26.64 8.44
CA VAL A 239 -10.19 -25.80 9.66
C VAL A 239 -11.62 -25.49 10.13
N VAL A 240 -12.54 -25.25 9.20
CA VAL A 240 -13.96 -25.04 9.52
C VAL A 240 -14.57 -26.29 10.17
N ILE A 241 -14.30 -27.47 9.62
CA ILE A 241 -14.76 -28.76 10.17
C ILE A 241 -14.15 -28.99 11.55
N GLU A 242 -12.85 -28.75 11.73
CA GLU A 242 -12.17 -28.87 13.02
C GLU A 242 -12.80 -27.97 14.09
N LEU A 243 -13.14 -26.73 13.75
CA LEU A 243 -13.84 -25.81 14.66
C LEU A 243 -15.25 -26.31 15.01
N ILE A 244 -16.02 -26.81 14.04
CA ILE A 244 -17.36 -27.36 14.27
C ILE A 244 -17.31 -28.61 15.15
N VAL A 245 -16.38 -29.53 14.86
CA VAL A 245 -16.18 -30.75 15.65
C VAL A 245 -15.73 -30.39 17.07
N GLY A 246 -14.77 -29.48 17.21
CA GLY A 246 -14.31 -28.98 18.51
C GLY A 246 -15.42 -28.32 19.32
N ALA A 247 -16.24 -27.46 18.70
CA ALA A 247 -17.39 -26.84 19.34
C ALA A 247 -18.44 -27.88 19.77
N THR A 248 -18.69 -28.89 18.95
CA THR A 248 -19.63 -29.98 19.28
C THR A 248 -19.16 -30.79 20.48
N ILE A 249 -17.86 -31.11 20.55
CA ILE A 249 -17.26 -31.79 21.72
C ILE A 249 -17.37 -30.93 22.99
N PHE A 250 -17.11 -29.62 22.89
CA PHE A 250 -17.23 -28.71 24.02
C PHE A 250 -18.68 -28.55 24.49
N LEU A 251 -19.64 -28.39 23.57
CA LEU A 251 -21.03 -28.11 23.89
C LEU A 251 -21.84 -29.35 24.26
N VAL A 252 -21.46 -30.54 23.79
CA VAL A 252 -22.19 -31.80 24.06
C VAL A 252 -21.37 -32.71 24.96
N GLY A 253 -20.09 -32.91 24.63
CA GLY A 253 -19.20 -33.81 25.36
C GLY A 253 -18.98 -33.39 26.82
N ILE A 254 -18.65 -32.11 27.06
CA ILE A 254 -18.41 -31.62 28.42
C ILE A 254 -19.66 -31.72 29.31
N PRO A 255 -20.86 -31.28 28.88
CA PRO A 255 -22.07 -31.45 29.69
C PRO A 255 -22.42 -32.91 29.98
N VAL A 256 -22.22 -33.83 29.02
CA VAL A 256 -22.42 -35.26 29.23
C VAL A 256 -21.46 -35.80 30.28
N LEU A 257 -20.17 -35.43 30.19
CA LEU A 257 -19.16 -35.81 31.19
C LEU A 257 -19.51 -35.25 32.58
N ILE A 258 -19.94 -33.99 32.67
CA ILE A 258 -20.37 -33.37 33.93
C ILE A 258 -21.61 -34.09 34.48
N PHE A 259 -22.58 -34.42 33.63
CA PHE A 259 -23.80 -35.12 34.01
C PHE A 259 -23.50 -36.51 34.56
N GLU A 260 -22.70 -37.30 33.85
CA GLU A 260 -22.30 -38.65 34.28
C GLU A 260 -21.44 -38.60 35.56
N TRP A 261 -20.53 -37.62 35.68
CA TRP A 261 -19.76 -37.42 36.90
C TRP A 261 -20.64 -37.06 38.10
N ARG A 262 -21.62 -36.16 37.92
CA ARG A 262 -22.60 -35.81 38.96
C ARG A 262 -23.48 -37.01 39.33
N ARG A 263 -23.89 -37.82 38.35
CA ARG A 263 -24.67 -39.04 38.54
C ARG A 263 -23.91 -40.06 39.39
N ARG A 264 -22.65 -40.35 39.04
CA ARG A 264 -21.79 -41.28 39.79
C ARG A 264 -21.52 -40.83 41.23
N ARG A 265 -21.31 -39.53 41.47
CA ARG A 265 -21.16 -38.99 42.84
C ARG A 265 -22.41 -39.16 43.70
N ARG A 266 -23.61 -39.04 43.12
CA ARG A 266 -24.86 -39.23 43.87
C ARG A 266 -25.04 -40.68 44.33
N THR A 267 -24.65 -41.65 43.50
CA THR A 267 -24.73 -43.08 43.83
C THR A 267 -23.67 -43.57 44.83
N GLN A 268 -22.58 -42.82 45.03
CA GLN A 268 -21.48 -43.18 45.93
C GLN A 268 -21.54 -42.48 47.31
N ARG A 269 -22.61 -41.74 47.66
CA ARG A 269 -22.78 -41.26 49.04
C ARG A 269 -23.04 -42.48 49.94
N PRO A 270 -22.16 -42.83 50.89
CA PRO A 270 -22.45 -43.89 51.84
C PRO A 270 -23.72 -43.51 52.62
N ALA A 271 -24.63 -44.48 52.77
CA ALA A 271 -25.76 -44.32 53.69
C ALA A 271 -25.17 -43.97 55.07
N ALA A 272 -25.64 -42.87 55.67
CA ALA A 272 -25.28 -42.54 57.04
C ALA A 272 -25.76 -43.71 57.92
N SER A 273 -24.82 -44.52 58.38
CA SER A 273 -25.05 -45.57 59.37
C SER A 273 -25.42 -44.87 60.68
N GLY A 274 -26.71 -44.89 61.01
CA GLY A 274 -27.19 -44.68 62.37
C GLY A 274 -26.89 -45.89 63.25
#